data_AF-A0A564UBY4-F1
#
_entry.id   AF-A0A564UBY4-F1
#
_cell.length_a   1.000
_cell.length_b   1.000
_cell.length_c   1.000
_cell.angle_alpha   90.00
_cell.angle_beta   90.00
_cell.angle_gamma   90.00
#
_symmetry.space_group_name_H-M   'P 1'
#
loop_
_entity.id
_entity.type
_entity.pdbx_description
1 polymer ?
#
loop_
_entity_poly.entity_id
_entity_poly.type
_entity_poly.pdbx_seq_one_letter_code
_entity_poly.pdbx_strand_id
1 'polypeptide(L)' 'MIYTVKRIDEDLDFGCEERAKDAPVMAVVTLVDSSGEELRVKAEDALLYKNNINEGDKVCFDKNDPDSVISHI' A
#
# COMPACT_ATOMS: atom_id res chain seq x y z
N MET A 1 -3.29 -5.98 -12.24
CA MET A 1 -2.70 -4.98 -13.18
C MET A 1 -1.35 -4.53 -12.65
N ILE A 2 -0.43 -4.08 -13.52
CA ILE A 2 0.90 -3.63 -13.10
C ILE A 2 0.87 -2.14 -12.80
N TYR A 3 1.34 -1.78 -11.62
CA TYR A 3 1.46 -0.40 -11.17
C TYR A 3 2.88 -0.10 -10.71
N THR A 4 3.23 1.18 -10.67
CA THR A 4 4.46 1.65 -10.03
C THR A 4 4.09 2.29 -8.70
N VAL A 5 4.80 1.94 -7.63
CA VAL A 5 4.63 2.58 -6.33
C VAL A 5 5.16 3.99 -6.43
N LYS A 6 4.29 4.98 -6.34
CA LYS A 6 4.68 6.39 -6.37
C LYS A 6 5.11 6.87 -4.99
N ARG A 7 4.35 6.50 -3.96
CA ARG A 7 4.58 6.90 -2.57
C ARG A 7 3.92 5.94 -1.60
N ILE A 8 4.53 5.74 -0.44
CA ILE A 8 3.96 5.01 0.69
C ILE A 8 3.83 6.01 1.85
N ASP A 9 2.64 6.15 2.39
CA ASP A 9 2.34 7.07 3.49
C ASP A 9 1.78 6.26 4.64
N GLU A 10 2.36 6.34 5.83
CA GLU A 10 1.81 5.67 7.01
C GLU A 10 0.46 6.30 7.36
N ASP A 11 -0.61 5.50 7.47
CA ASP A 11 -1.93 6.00 7.89
C ASP A 11 -1.87 6.26 9.40
N LEU A 12 -1.29 7.40 9.75
CA LEU A 12 -1.15 7.90 11.13
C LEU A 12 -2.45 8.52 11.66
N ASP A 13 -3.44 8.73 10.79
CA ASP A 13 -4.66 9.53 11.08
C ASP A 13 -5.87 8.69 11.50
N PHE A 14 -5.91 7.37 11.24
CA PHE A 14 -7.03 6.50 11.65
C PHE A 14 -6.95 6.01 13.10
N GLY A 15 -6.73 6.91 14.06
CA GLY A 15 -6.75 6.58 15.48
C GLY A 15 -6.58 7.79 16.39
N CYS A 16 -7.65 8.55 16.60
CA CYS A 16 -7.73 9.57 17.65
C CYS A 16 -7.93 8.96 19.07
N GLU A 17 -7.50 7.72 19.28
CA GLU A 17 -7.38 7.07 20.58
C GLU A 17 -6.13 6.20 20.51
N GLU A 18 -5.28 6.34 21.54
CA GLU A 18 -4.00 5.67 21.75
C GLU A 18 -3.89 4.33 21.02
N ARG A 19 -3.11 4.31 19.92
CA ARG A 19 -2.83 3.09 19.15
C ARG A 19 -2.42 1.98 20.12
N ALA A 20 -3.26 0.96 20.28
CA ALA A 20 -2.90 -0.21 21.06
C ALA A 20 -1.58 -0.76 20.50
N LYS A 21 -0.59 -1.02 21.35
CA LYS A 21 0.78 -1.43 20.96
C LYS A 21 0.86 -2.67 20.05
N ASP A 22 -0.25 -3.37 19.87
CA ASP A 22 -0.37 -4.64 19.14
C ASP A 22 -1.19 -4.53 17.83
N ALA A 23 -1.77 -3.35 17.52
CA ALA A 23 -2.57 -3.19 16.31
C ALA A 23 -1.66 -3.05 15.07
N PRO A 24 -1.94 -3.77 13.96
CA PRO A 24 -1.13 -3.70 12.75
C PRO A 24 -1.13 -2.28 12.18
N VAL A 25 0.05 -1.83 11.78
CA VAL A 25 0.24 -0.52 11.16
C VAL A 25 -0.32 -0.57 9.74
N MET A 26 -1.29 0.28 9.43
CA MET A 26 -1.78 0.44 8.06
C MET A 26 -1.04 1.58 7.38
N ALA A 27 -0.68 1.37 6.12
CA ALA A 27 -0.07 2.35 5.24
C ALA A 27 -0.94 2.54 3.99
N VAL A 28 -1.01 3.78 3.51
CA VAL A 28 -1.62 4.16 2.24
C VAL A 28 -0.55 4.16 1.16
N VAL A 29 -0.63 3.20 0.26
CA VAL A 29 0.22 3.11 -0.92
C VAL A 29 -0.44 3.83 -2.08
N THR A 30 0.25 4.83 -2.63
CA THR A 30 -0.13 5.49 -3.88
C THR A 30 0.55 4.77 -5.03
N LEU A 31 -0.24 4.07 -5.84
CA LEU A 31 0.14 3.38 -7.05
C LEU A 31 -0.15 4.26 -8.26
N VAL A 32 0.67 4.16 -9.31
CA VAL A 32 0.45 4.87 -10.57
C VAL A 32 0.54 3.89 -11.75
N ASP A 33 -0.45 3.93 -12.63
CA ASP A 33 -0.44 3.15 -13.88
C ASP A 33 0.45 3.81 -14.95
N SER A 34 0.76 3.09 -16.03
CA SER A 34 1.44 3.64 -17.20
C SER A 34 0.68 4.81 -17.85
N SER A 35 -0.65 4.88 -17.69
CA SER A 35 -1.48 5.99 -18.15
C SER A 35 -1.40 7.24 -17.26
N GLY A 36 -0.69 7.16 -16.13
CA GLY A 36 -0.61 8.25 -15.15
C GLY A 36 -1.79 8.32 -14.18
N GLU A 37 -2.69 7.32 -14.19
CA GLU A 37 -3.79 7.22 -13.21
C GLU A 37 -3.22 6.82 -11.84
N GLU A 38 -3.52 7.63 -10.82
CA GLU A 38 -3.10 7.40 -9.44
C GLU A 38 -4.19 6.66 -8.67
N LEU A 39 -3.79 5.62 -7.94
CA LEU A 39 -4.65 4.77 -7.15
C LEU A 39 -4.12 4.71 -5.72
N ARG A 40 -4.96 5.01 -4.73
CA ARG A 40 -4.59 4.91 -3.31
C ARG A 40 -5.14 3.61 -2.74
N VAL A 41 -4.26 2.74 -2.28
CA VAL A 41 -4.57 1.42 -1.72
C VAL A 41 -4.13 1.40 -0.27
N LYS A 42 -4.94 0.82 0.61
CA LYS A 42 -4.56 0.58 2.00
C LYS A 42 -3.95 -0.82 2.12
N ALA A 43 -2.77 -0.91 2.69
CA ALA A 43 -2.07 -2.16 2.93
C ALA A 43 -1.43 -2.14 4.32
N GLU A 44 -1.22 -3.31 4.92
CA GLU A 44 -0.46 -3.39 6.16
C GLU A 44 1.01 -3.06 5.89
N ASP A 45 1.58 -2.15 6.67
CA ASP A 45 2.99 -1.76 6.59
C ASP A 45 3.92 -2.99 6.75
N ALA A 46 3.56 -3.89 7.66
CA ALA A 46 4.27 -5.15 7.86
C ALA A 46 4.31 -6.02 6.59
N LEU A 47 3.23 -6.02 5.80
CA LEU A 47 3.20 -6.76 4.53
C LEU A 47 4.04 -6.05 3.47
N LEU A 48 4.02 -4.72 3.40
CA LEU A 48 4.87 -3.96 2.48
C LEU A 48 6.35 -4.22 2.75
N TYR A 49 6.75 -4.17 4.03
CA TYR A 49 8.11 -4.49 4.46
C TYR A 49 8.48 -5.94 4.14
N LYS A 50 7.60 -6.90 4.46
CA LYS A 50 7.81 -8.33 4.18
C LYS A 50 7.97 -8.61 2.69
N ASN A 51 7.21 -7.93 1.84
CA ASN A 51 7.27 -8.06 0.38
C ASN A 51 8.34 -7.14 -0.26
N ASN A 52 9.14 -6.42 0.54
CA ASN A 52 10.17 -5.48 0.08
C ASN A 52 9.64 -4.42 -0.92
N ILE A 53 8.40 -3.98 -0.71
CA ILE A 53 7.76 -2.96 -1.56
C ILE A 53 8.28 -1.58 -1.14
N ASN A 54 8.89 -0.87 -2.08
CA ASN A 54 9.45 0.47 -1.86
C ASN A 54 8.89 1.47 -2.87
N GLU A 55 9.14 2.76 -2.66
CA GLU A 55 8.82 3.78 -3.65
C GLU A 55 9.64 3.58 -4.95
N GLY A 56 9.00 3.72 -6.09
CA GLY A 56 9.55 3.45 -7.42
C GLY A 56 9.42 2.00 -7.89
N ASP A 57 8.92 1.11 -7.03
CA ASP A 57 8.86 -0.32 -7.27
C ASP A 57 7.68 -0.71 -8.19
N LYS A 58 7.85 -1.78 -8.98
CA LYS A 58 6.78 -2.26 -9.88
C LYS A 58 6.05 -3.41 -9.23
N VAL A 59 4.75 -3.23 -9.05
CA VAL A 59 3.92 -4.14 -8.28
C VAL A 59 2.70 -4.59 -9.08
N CYS A 60 2.23 -5.81 -8.80
CA CYS A 60 0.94 -6.29 -9.29
C CYS A 60 -0.12 -6.04 -8.22
N PHE A 61 -1.19 -5.35 -8.61
CA PHE A 61 -2.35 -5.11 -7.77
C PHE A 61 -3.63 -5.26 -8.60
N ASP A 62 -4.67 -5.88 -8.08
CA ASP A 62 -5.98 -5.93 -8.73
C ASP A 62 -6.97 -5.01 -8.01
N LYS A 63 -7.42 -3.96 -8.70
CA LYS A 63 -8.39 -3.00 -8.13
C LYS A 63 -9.82 -3.52 -8.07
N ASN A 64 -10.13 -4.62 -8.76
CA ASN A 64 -11.47 -5.21 -8.76
C ASN A 64 -11.62 -6.25 -7.66
N ASP A 65 -10.49 -6.79 -7.17
CA ASP A 65 -10.46 -7.72 -6.05
C ASP A 65 -10.10 -6.97 -4.75
N PRO A 66 -11.04 -6.86 -3.80
CA PRO A 66 -10.81 -6.14 -2.54
C PRO A 66 -9.84 -6.85 -1.59
N ASP A 67 -9.54 -8.14 -1.83
CA ASP A 67 -8.58 -8.94 -1.04
C ASP A 67 -7.19 -8.97 -1.71
N SER A 68 -7.05 -8.39 -2.91
CA SER A 68 -5.78 -8.36 -3.63
C SER A 68 -4.71 -7.66 -2.81
N VAL A 69 -3.66 -8.39 -2.48
CA VAL A 69 -2.46 -7.83 -1.85
C VAL A 69 -1.51 -7.28 -2.92
N ILE A 70 -0.85 -6.17 -2.59
CA ILE A 70 0.22 -5.62 -3.43
C ILE A 70 1.40 -6.59 -3.39
N SER A 71 1.82 -7.07 -4.55
CA SER A 71 2.92 -8.02 -4.68
C SER A 71 4.00 -7.49 -5.62
N HIS A 72 5.26 -7.68 -5.27
CA HIS A 72 6.40 -7.35 -6.12
C HIS A 72 6.43 -8.28 -7.35
N ILE A 73 6.86 -7.77 -8.51
CA ILE A 73 6.92 -8.52 -9.78
C ILE A 73 8.30 -9.11 -10.01
#